data_AF-A0A2A2ED91-F1
#
_entry.id   AF-A0A2A2ED91-F1
#
_cell.length_a   1.000
_cell.length_b   1.000
_cell.length_c   1.000
_cell.angle_alpha   90.00
_cell.angle_beta   90.00
_cell.angle_gamma   90.00
#
_symmetry.space_group_name_H-M   'P 1'
#
loop_
_entity.id
_entity.type
_entity.pdbx_description
1 polymer ?
#
loop_
_entity_poly.entity_id
_entity_poly.type
_entity_poly.pdbx_seq_one_letter_code
_entity_poly.pdbx_strand_id
1 'polypeptide(L)'
;MQYIGHCFGMLFSWGGLLTCIIICSICALLGYFVSKENRANNTRAAGAYGIGIALLLIWFSAGGAYSSTPIVCLNILVLVAAIAAIIRFFPFLRALRLQPQIQAQRIAEEQRIHDHMPSVMFRRAVERFQLVPAVSGEPEFRGYAMVASDGEGQSDPLYERANRYSLSKARNEHRLFGNPGVGLKSSDFGDAQIHSGLYGERMLANIIASSGLHVVSFWSLYGKDAHGSRTDADIDAVIIGVGRNGQLYAWFVDAKNYKGGSDTAYVNIADDTLARISISKHAFVSGSDGRADVHMSTNMIAQCRHWRPYLEQYGIMSDWLVCMVPTGKSGAPHVEDVHWPGGVPAMSPETLLARIASLDLADPANIPTDVIRFFTGNLKPDTV
;
A
#
# COMPACT_ATOMS: atom_id res chain seq x y z
N MET A 1 -64.40 44.05 31.71
CA MET A 1 -63.86 42.69 31.49
C MET A 1 -62.38 42.61 31.87
N GLN A 2 -62.05 42.80 33.15
CA GLN A 2 -60.68 42.67 33.67
C GLN A 2 -60.30 41.22 34.05
N TYR A 3 -61.26 40.28 34.00
CA TYR A 3 -61.03 38.87 34.34
C TYR A 3 -60.44 38.04 33.18
N ILE A 4 -60.59 38.46 31.91
CA ILE A 4 -60.06 37.72 30.75
C ILE A 4 -58.53 37.90 30.62
N GLY A 5 -58.00 39.07 31.03
CA GLY A 5 -56.56 39.35 30.99
C GLY A 5 -55.73 38.51 31.96
N HIS A 6 -56.28 38.16 33.12
CA HIS A 6 -55.56 37.34 34.12
C HIS A 6 -55.48 35.86 33.73
N CYS A 7 -56.50 35.29 33.09
CA CYS A 7 -56.44 33.91 32.58
C CYS A 7 -55.44 33.76 31.43
N PHE A 8 -55.30 34.76 30.57
CA PHE A 8 -54.32 34.76 29.47
C PHE A 8 -52.87 34.91 29.97
N GLY A 9 -52.64 35.70 31.02
CA GLY A 9 -51.32 35.83 31.64
C GLY A 9 -50.84 34.55 32.32
N MET A 10 -51.74 33.78 32.94
CA MET A 10 -51.40 32.48 33.55
C MET A 10 -51.14 31.40 32.50
N LEU A 11 -51.93 31.30 31.43
CA LEU A 11 -51.68 30.31 30.36
C LEU A 11 -50.30 30.47 29.70
N PHE A 12 -49.80 31.72 29.58
CA PHE A 12 -48.46 31.99 29.05
C PHE A 12 -47.33 31.60 30.02
N SER A 13 -47.52 31.71 31.33
CA SER A 13 -46.49 31.33 32.31
C SER A 13 -46.34 29.81 32.44
N TRP A 14 -47.44 29.05 32.32
CA TRP A 14 -47.40 27.58 32.30
C TRP A 14 -46.80 27.01 31.01
N GLY A 15 -47.05 27.65 29.86
CA GLY A 15 -46.42 27.27 28.58
C GLY A 15 -44.90 27.46 28.58
N GLY A 16 -44.42 28.55 29.19
CA GLY A 16 -42.99 28.78 29.40
C GLY A 16 -42.36 27.73 30.33
N LEU A 17 -43.02 27.42 31.44
CA LEU A 17 -42.55 26.41 32.40
C LEU A 17 -42.48 25.01 31.77
N LEU A 18 -43.51 24.60 31.02
CA LEU A 18 -43.54 23.31 30.33
C LEU A 18 -42.42 23.20 29.28
N THR A 19 -42.15 24.29 28.57
CA THR A 19 -41.05 24.36 27.58
C THR A 19 -39.69 24.20 28.26
N CYS A 20 -39.47 24.87 29.39
CA CYS A 20 -38.25 24.70 30.19
C CYS A 20 -38.08 23.25 30.70
N ILE A 21 -39.17 22.61 31.16
CA ILE A 21 -39.13 21.22 31.63
C ILE A 21 -38.76 20.28 30.49
N ILE A 22 -39.40 20.41 29.32
CA ILE A 22 -39.14 19.57 28.14
C ILE A 22 -37.68 19.71 27.70
N ILE A 23 -37.15 20.94 27.63
CA ILE A 23 -35.78 21.20 27.21
C ILE A 23 -34.78 20.64 28.24
N CYS A 24 -35.01 20.84 29.53
CA CYS A 24 -34.16 20.27 30.58
C CYS A 24 -34.16 18.73 30.56
N SER A 25 -35.32 18.11 30.33
CA SER A 25 -35.42 16.65 30.17
C SER A 25 -34.70 16.13 28.93
N ILE A 26 -34.76 16.84 27.80
CA ILE A 26 -34.02 16.47 26.58
C ILE A 26 -32.51 16.62 26.81
N CYS A 27 -32.05 17.70 27.44
CA CYS A 27 -30.63 17.90 27.77
C CYS A 27 -30.12 16.83 28.75
N ALA A 28 -30.91 16.45 29.75
CA ALA A 28 -30.57 15.38 30.68
C ALA A 28 -30.51 14.00 29.99
N LEU A 29 -31.45 13.71 29.08
CA LEU A 29 -31.42 12.49 28.28
C LEU A 29 -30.19 12.45 27.37
N LEU A 30 -29.87 13.54 26.68
CA LEU A 30 -28.70 13.66 25.81
C LEU A 30 -27.40 13.48 26.60
N GLY A 31 -27.31 13.99 27.83
CA GLY A 31 -26.17 13.76 28.72
C GLY A 31 -26.03 12.30 29.19
N TYR A 32 -27.15 11.57 29.36
CA TYR A 32 -27.16 10.17 29.76
C TYR A 32 -26.65 9.22 28.65
N PHE A 33 -26.86 9.58 27.37
CA PHE A 33 -26.44 8.77 26.22
C PHE A 33 -24.99 8.99 25.75
N VAL A 34 -24.22 9.87 26.40
CA VAL A 34 -22.78 10.04 26.10
C VAL A 34 -21.98 8.91 26.76
N SER A 35 -21.37 8.06 25.93
CA SER A 35 -20.46 6.97 26.33
C SER A 35 -19.41 7.43 27.35
N LYS A 36 -19.09 6.55 28.31
CA LYS A 36 -18.09 6.75 29.39
C LYS A 36 -16.74 7.28 28.89
N GLU A 37 -16.35 6.93 27.67
CA GLU A 37 -15.05 7.30 27.08
C GLU A 37 -14.91 8.76 26.62
N ASN A 38 -16.01 9.48 26.36
CA ASN A 38 -15.95 10.84 25.80
C ASN A 38 -16.50 11.92 26.74
N ARG A 39 -16.60 11.63 28.04
CA ARG A 39 -17.21 12.54 29.03
C ARG A 39 -16.54 13.91 29.12
N ALA A 40 -15.22 14.03 28.97
CA ALA A 40 -14.53 15.30 29.26
C ALA A 40 -14.72 16.38 28.18
N ASN A 41 -14.68 16.01 26.90
CA ASN A 41 -14.80 16.98 25.80
C ASN A 41 -16.26 17.29 25.43
N ASN A 42 -17.15 16.30 25.56
CA ASN A 42 -18.56 16.49 25.20
C ASN A 42 -19.41 17.14 26.30
N THR A 43 -19.02 17.06 27.59
CA THR A 43 -19.70 17.81 28.66
C THR A 43 -19.50 19.32 28.53
N ARG A 44 -18.34 19.76 28.02
CA ARG A 44 -18.09 21.18 27.74
C ARG A 44 -18.96 21.71 26.60
N ALA A 45 -19.12 20.94 25.52
CA ALA A 45 -19.97 21.32 24.40
C ALA A 45 -21.47 21.30 24.78
N ALA A 46 -21.95 20.22 25.42
CA ALA A 46 -23.33 20.11 25.88
C ALA A 46 -23.68 21.17 26.95
N GLY A 47 -22.74 21.48 27.84
CA GLY A 47 -22.87 22.58 28.81
C GLY A 47 -22.98 23.94 28.14
N ALA A 48 -22.15 24.22 27.12
CA ALA A 48 -22.19 25.49 26.39
C ALA A 48 -23.52 25.69 25.63
N TYR A 49 -24.05 24.64 24.99
CA TYR A 49 -25.35 24.70 24.31
C TYR A 49 -26.52 24.81 25.30
N GLY A 50 -26.48 24.08 26.42
CA GLY A 50 -27.49 24.17 27.47
C GLY A 50 -27.55 25.56 28.11
N ILE A 51 -26.39 26.17 28.37
CA ILE A 51 -26.28 27.54 28.88
C ILE A 51 -26.80 28.55 27.85
N GLY A 52 -26.47 28.38 26.56
CA GLY A 52 -26.96 29.25 25.49
C GLY A 52 -28.48 29.25 25.35
N ILE A 53 -29.11 28.07 25.44
CA ILE A 53 -30.57 27.92 25.36
C ILE A 53 -31.24 28.47 26.64
N ALA A 54 -30.67 28.23 27.81
CA ALA A 54 -31.19 28.76 29.08
C ALA A 54 -31.12 30.30 29.13
N LEU A 55 -30.02 30.91 28.66
CA LEU A 55 -29.88 32.36 28.59
C LEU A 55 -30.85 33.00 27.60
N LEU A 56 -31.10 32.36 26.45
CA LEU A 56 -32.13 32.78 25.51
C LEU A 56 -33.52 32.77 26.17
N LEU A 57 -33.88 31.70 26.88
CA LEU A 57 -35.19 31.60 27.55
C LEU A 57 -35.36 32.61 28.70
N ILE A 58 -34.30 32.90 29.46
CA ILE A 58 -34.31 33.95 30.50
C ILE A 58 -34.53 35.33 29.88
N TRP A 59 -33.86 35.63 28.77
CA TRP A 59 -34.02 36.89 28.03
C TRP A 59 -35.46 37.07 27.49
N PHE A 60 -36.10 35.97 27.08
CA PHE A 60 -37.51 35.95 26.67
C PHE A 60 -38.50 36.13 27.84
N SER A 61 -38.20 35.61 29.03
CA SER A 61 -39.08 35.73 30.21
C SER A 61 -39.10 37.14 30.82
N ALA A 62 -38.06 37.94 30.60
CA ALA A 62 -37.96 39.32 31.05
C ALA A 62 -38.69 40.33 30.14
N GLY A 63 -39.11 39.90 28.94
CA GLY A 63 -39.88 40.70 27.99
C GLY A 63 -41.36 40.77 28.36
N GLY A 64 -41.69 41.52 29.41
CA GLY A 64 -43.07 41.78 29.83
C GLY A 64 -43.89 42.50 28.75
N ALA A 65 -45.06 41.94 28.46
CA ALA A 65 -46.23 42.59 27.88
C ALA A 65 -46.03 43.42 26.61
N TYR A 66 -45.92 42.77 25.44
CA TYR A 66 -46.35 43.39 24.18
C TYR A 66 -47.10 42.39 23.30
N SER A 67 -48.36 42.71 23.04
CA SER A 67 -49.18 42.11 22.00
C SER A 67 -48.52 42.38 20.65
N SER A 68 -47.80 41.41 20.12
CA SER A 68 -47.43 41.46 18.72
C SER A 68 -47.19 40.05 18.21
N THR A 69 -47.92 39.73 17.14
CA THR A 69 -47.77 38.59 16.23
C THR A 69 -46.31 38.15 15.92
N PRO A 70 -45.27 39.02 15.94
CA PRO A 70 -43.88 38.61 15.75
C PRO A 70 -43.33 37.62 16.77
N ILE A 71 -43.77 37.68 18.04
CA ILE A 71 -43.24 36.79 19.09
C ILE A 71 -43.71 35.34 18.86
N VAL A 72 -44.97 35.17 18.44
CA VAL A 72 -45.52 33.84 18.09
C VAL A 72 -44.82 33.28 16.85
N CYS A 73 -44.60 34.11 15.82
CA CYS A 73 -43.85 33.69 14.62
C CYS A 73 -42.41 33.29 14.94
N LEU A 74 -41.74 34.01 15.86
CA LEU A 74 -40.38 33.70 16.29
C LEU A 74 -40.32 32.37 17.06
N ASN A 75 -41.31 32.08 17.91
CA ASN A 75 -41.41 30.81 18.62
C ASN A 75 -41.63 29.61 17.69
N ILE A 76 -42.45 29.77 16.65
CA ILE A 76 -42.64 28.74 15.62
C ILE A 76 -41.33 28.51 14.86
N LEU A 77 -40.60 29.57 14.49
CA LEU A 77 -39.30 29.47 13.82
C LEU A 77 -38.25 28.73 14.66
N VAL A 78 -38.18 29.02 15.97
CA VAL A 78 -37.25 28.33 16.89
C VAL A 78 -37.62 26.85 17.04
N LEU A 79 -38.91 26.52 17.15
CA LEU A 79 -39.37 25.13 17.24
C LEU A 79 -39.06 24.35 15.96
N VAL A 80 -39.31 24.94 14.79
CA VAL A 80 -38.98 24.35 13.49
C VAL A 80 -37.47 24.15 13.35
N ALA A 81 -36.66 25.13 13.78
CA ALA A 81 -35.20 25.00 13.78
C ALA A 81 -34.71 23.88 14.72
N ALA A 82 -35.31 23.73 15.90
CA ALA A 82 -34.98 22.67 16.85
C ALA A 82 -35.35 21.28 16.32
N ILE A 83 -36.55 21.12 15.73
CA ILE A 83 -36.98 19.87 15.10
C ILE A 83 -36.06 19.54 13.91
N ALA A 84 -35.73 20.53 13.07
CA ALA A 84 -34.80 20.34 11.95
C ALA A 84 -33.39 19.94 12.44
N ALA A 85 -32.92 20.50 13.55
CA ALA A 85 -31.66 20.13 14.16
C ALA A 85 -31.68 18.68 14.68
N ILE A 86 -32.76 18.26 15.36
CA ILE A 86 -32.92 16.88 15.87
C ILE A 86 -32.99 15.89 14.69
N ILE A 87 -33.77 16.19 13.65
CA ILE A 87 -33.88 15.34 12.44
C ILE A 87 -32.51 15.24 11.74
N ARG A 88 -31.73 16.32 11.70
CA ARG A 88 -30.36 16.29 11.14
C ARG A 88 -29.34 15.57 12.03
N PHE A 89 -29.57 15.53 13.34
CA PHE A 89 -28.66 14.90 14.31
C PHE A 89 -28.90 13.39 14.47
N PHE A 90 -30.11 12.90 14.20
CA PHE A 90 -30.45 11.48 14.32
C PHE A 90 -29.64 10.55 13.38
N PRO A 91 -29.39 10.91 12.10
CA PRO A 91 -28.49 10.16 11.22
C PRO A 91 -27.05 10.09 11.75
N PHE A 92 -26.58 11.16 12.40
CA PHE A 92 -25.23 11.23 12.98
C PHE A 92 -25.09 10.30 14.19
N LEU A 93 -26.08 10.26 15.08
CA LEU A 93 -26.11 9.30 16.20
C LEU A 93 -26.20 7.84 15.72
N ARG A 94 -26.95 7.59 14.64
CA ARG A 94 -27.03 6.26 14.00
C ARG A 94 -25.68 5.86 13.39
N ALA A 95 -24.98 6.81 12.76
CA ALA A 95 -23.64 6.58 12.19
C ALA A 95 -22.59 6.25 13.28
N LEU A 96 -22.63 6.95 14.42
CA LEU A 96 -21.74 6.69 15.56
C LEU A 96 -21.94 5.29 16.18
N ARG A 97 -23.15 4.75 16.14
CA ARG A 97 -23.45 3.41 16.68
C ARG A 97 -23.10 2.28 15.70
N LEU A 98 -23.16 2.55 14.40
CA LEU A 98 -22.85 1.58 13.35
C LEU A 98 -21.35 1.46 13.07
N GLN A 99 -20.56 2.52 13.28
CA GLN A 99 -19.12 2.53 13.03
C GLN A 99 -18.34 1.38 13.73
N PRO A 100 -18.52 1.12 15.03
CA PRO A 100 -17.79 0.05 15.71
C PRO A 100 -18.14 -1.35 15.19
N GLN A 101 -19.40 -1.58 14.80
CA GLN A 101 -19.85 -2.86 14.24
C GLN A 101 -19.30 -3.10 12.83
N ILE A 102 -19.33 -2.06 11.98
CA ILE A 102 -18.73 -2.12 10.64
C ILE A 102 -17.22 -2.36 10.75
N GLN A 103 -16.56 -1.72 11.71
CA GLN A 103 -15.13 -1.88 11.92
C GLN A 103 -14.78 -3.28 12.46
N ALA A 104 -15.56 -3.83 13.39
CA ALA A 104 -15.39 -5.21 13.87
C ALA A 104 -15.66 -6.25 12.77
N GLN A 105 -16.66 -6.03 11.91
CA GLN A 105 -16.92 -6.90 10.76
C GLN A 105 -15.80 -6.83 9.73
N ARG A 106 -15.27 -5.64 9.44
CA ARG A 106 -14.09 -5.50 8.56
C ARG A 106 -12.88 -6.22 9.12
N ILE A 107 -12.58 -6.06 10.40
CA ILE A 107 -11.44 -6.74 11.05
C ILE A 107 -11.63 -8.27 11.01
N ALA A 108 -12.85 -8.76 11.29
CA ALA A 108 -13.12 -10.20 11.24
C ALA A 108 -13.06 -10.77 9.80
N GLU A 109 -13.50 -10.00 8.81
CA GLU A 109 -13.41 -10.37 7.39
C GLU A 109 -11.96 -10.33 6.90
N GLU A 110 -11.20 -9.29 7.22
CA GLU A 110 -9.76 -9.16 6.95
C GLU A 110 -8.99 -10.34 7.57
N GLN A 111 -9.32 -10.70 8.81
CA GLN A 111 -8.68 -11.80 9.51
C GLN A 111 -9.07 -13.16 8.92
N ARG A 112 -10.34 -13.35 8.52
CA ARG A 112 -10.78 -14.57 7.81
C ARG A 112 -10.10 -14.71 6.44
N ILE A 113 -9.99 -13.61 5.69
CA ILE A 113 -9.27 -13.57 4.41
C ILE A 113 -7.81 -13.94 4.66
N HIS A 114 -7.16 -13.33 5.65
CA HIS A 114 -5.77 -13.61 5.98
C HIS A 114 -5.52 -15.09 6.38
N ASP A 115 -6.43 -15.71 7.13
CA ASP A 115 -6.30 -17.11 7.54
C ASP A 115 -6.60 -18.10 6.39
N HIS A 116 -7.55 -17.78 5.50
CA HIS A 116 -7.96 -18.67 4.41
C HIS A 116 -7.15 -18.50 3.13
N MET A 117 -6.61 -17.32 2.88
CA MET A 117 -5.91 -16.98 1.64
C MET A 117 -4.66 -17.83 1.40
N PRO A 118 -3.81 -18.14 2.41
CA PRO A 118 -2.72 -19.11 2.24
C PRO A 118 -3.20 -20.48 1.77
N SER A 119 -4.33 -20.96 2.31
CA SER A 119 -4.89 -22.27 1.92
C SER A 119 -5.45 -22.29 0.49
N VAL A 120 -6.03 -21.16 0.04
CA VAL A 120 -6.56 -21.02 -1.33
C VAL A 120 -5.43 -20.88 -2.34
N MET A 121 -4.42 -20.04 -2.05
CA MET A 121 -3.24 -19.86 -2.89
C MET A 121 -2.48 -21.19 -3.05
N PHE A 122 -2.24 -21.90 -1.95
CA PHE A 122 -1.59 -23.20 -1.98
C PHE A 122 -2.38 -24.23 -2.82
N ARG A 123 -3.70 -24.31 -2.65
CA ARG A 123 -4.54 -25.22 -3.44
C ARG A 123 -4.50 -24.90 -4.93
N ARG A 124 -4.57 -23.63 -5.29
CA ARG A 124 -4.46 -23.19 -6.69
C ARG A 124 -3.12 -23.57 -7.30
N ALA A 125 -2.03 -23.47 -6.54
CA ALA A 125 -0.71 -23.92 -6.99
C ALA A 125 -0.69 -25.42 -7.27
N VAL A 126 -1.22 -26.24 -6.33
CA VAL A 126 -1.35 -27.70 -6.51
C VAL A 126 -2.12 -28.04 -7.79
N GLU A 127 -3.28 -27.41 -7.99
CA GLU A 127 -4.15 -27.66 -9.14
C GLU A 127 -3.50 -27.19 -10.46
N ARG A 128 -2.95 -25.96 -10.49
CA ARG A 128 -2.33 -25.37 -11.68
C ARG A 128 -1.17 -26.20 -12.21
N PHE A 129 -0.33 -26.72 -11.32
CA PHE A 129 0.88 -27.46 -11.68
C PHE A 129 0.70 -28.98 -11.58
N GLN A 130 -0.51 -29.46 -11.29
CA GLN A 130 -0.84 -30.89 -11.19
C GLN A 130 0.10 -31.65 -10.25
N LEU A 131 0.37 -31.07 -9.08
CA LEU A 131 1.39 -31.59 -8.17
C LEU A 131 1.07 -33.01 -7.70
N VAL A 132 2.07 -33.88 -7.73
CA VAL A 132 1.92 -35.30 -7.37
C VAL A 132 1.95 -35.46 -5.85
N PRO A 133 1.01 -36.21 -5.24
CA PRO A 133 1.07 -36.54 -3.81
C PRO A 133 2.36 -37.29 -3.46
N ALA A 134 2.93 -37.00 -2.29
CA ALA A 134 4.13 -37.68 -1.85
C ALA A 134 3.87 -39.16 -1.53
N VAL A 135 4.81 -40.03 -1.90
CA VAL A 135 4.81 -41.43 -1.47
C VAL A 135 5.39 -41.52 -0.06
N SER A 136 4.88 -42.45 0.76
CA SER A 136 5.37 -42.63 2.13
C SER A 136 6.88 -42.89 2.17
N GLY A 137 7.61 -42.08 2.93
CA GLY A 137 9.07 -42.17 3.08
C GLY A 137 9.87 -41.32 2.10
N GLU A 138 9.23 -40.66 1.13
CA GLU A 138 9.89 -39.73 0.20
C GLU A 138 9.88 -38.28 0.72
N PRO A 139 10.80 -37.42 0.25
CA PRO A 139 10.79 -36.01 0.59
C PRO A 139 9.49 -35.33 0.14
N GLU A 140 8.90 -34.55 1.04
CA GLU A 140 7.58 -33.97 0.83
C GLU A 140 7.48 -32.53 1.32
N PHE A 141 6.58 -31.77 0.71
CA PHE A 141 6.16 -30.46 1.18
C PHE A 141 4.63 -30.42 1.23
N ARG A 142 4.08 -30.45 2.45
CA ARG A 142 2.64 -30.32 2.74
C ARG A 142 1.77 -31.35 2.00
N GLY A 143 2.24 -32.60 1.93
CA GLY A 143 1.56 -33.76 1.35
C GLY A 143 1.94 -34.05 -0.11
N TYR A 144 2.80 -33.25 -0.73
CA TYR A 144 3.15 -33.36 -2.16
C TYR A 144 4.65 -33.61 -2.35
N ALA A 145 4.99 -34.29 -3.43
CA ALA A 145 6.35 -34.67 -3.78
C ALA A 145 7.27 -33.43 -3.81
N MET A 146 8.46 -33.59 -3.24
CA MET A 146 9.51 -32.58 -3.25
C MET A 146 10.81 -33.15 -3.83
N VAL A 147 11.43 -32.44 -4.75
CA VAL A 147 12.66 -32.84 -5.44
C VAL A 147 13.80 -31.85 -5.18
N ALA A 148 15.03 -32.33 -5.22
CA ALA A 148 16.22 -31.51 -4.98
C ALA A 148 16.60 -30.61 -6.17
N SER A 149 16.16 -30.96 -7.37
CA SER A 149 16.43 -30.21 -8.61
C SER A 149 15.18 -30.16 -9.48
N ASP A 150 15.03 -29.01 -10.14
CA ASP A 150 14.14 -28.84 -11.29
C ASP A 150 14.64 -29.64 -12.50
N GLY A 151 13.84 -29.67 -13.56
CA GLY A 151 14.20 -30.23 -14.86
C GLY A 151 15.18 -29.34 -15.63
N GLU A 152 15.55 -29.78 -16.83
CA GLU A 152 16.38 -28.97 -17.72
C GLU A 152 15.57 -27.78 -18.27
N GLY A 153 16.15 -26.59 -18.22
CA GLY A 153 15.57 -25.39 -18.82
C GLY A 153 16.08 -25.13 -20.24
N GLN A 154 15.38 -24.26 -20.94
CA GLN A 154 15.70 -23.84 -22.30
C GLN A 154 16.75 -22.74 -22.31
N SER A 155 17.53 -22.67 -23.39
CA SER A 155 18.52 -21.60 -23.55
C SER A 155 17.84 -20.23 -23.62
N ASP A 156 18.37 -19.24 -22.90
CA ASP A 156 17.88 -17.86 -22.90
C ASP A 156 18.72 -16.94 -23.80
N PRO A 157 18.15 -16.40 -24.90
CA PRO A 157 18.85 -15.45 -25.76
C PRO A 157 19.21 -14.13 -25.05
N LEU A 158 18.40 -13.66 -24.09
CA LEU A 158 18.68 -12.46 -23.31
C LEU A 158 19.91 -12.68 -22.43
N TYR A 159 19.99 -13.84 -21.78
CA TYR A 159 21.16 -14.25 -21.00
C TYR A 159 22.43 -14.25 -21.86
N GLU A 160 22.41 -14.91 -23.01
CA GLU A 160 23.59 -15.03 -23.88
C GLU A 160 24.07 -13.67 -24.41
N ARG A 161 23.15 -12.76 -24.73
CA ARG A 161 23.47 -11.39 -25.14
C ARG A 161 24.05 -10.58 -23.97
N ALA A 162 23.40 -10.63 -22.82
CA ALA A 162 23.80 -9.87 -21.63
C ALA A 162 25.16 -10.33 -21.08
N ASN A 163 25.42 -11.63 -21.07
CA ASN A 163 26.67 -12.20 -20.57
C ASN A 163 27.91 -11.73 -21.36
N ARG A 164 27.74 -11.27 -22.60
CA ARG A 164 28.82 -10.73 -23.45
C ARG A 164 28.92 -9.20 -23.40
N TYR A 165 28.00 -8.53 -22.72
CA TYR A 165 27.94 -7.09 -22.66
C TYR A 165 28.85 -6.54 -21.56
N SER A 166 29.57 -5.45 -21.86
CA SER A 166 30.38 -4.73 -20.89
C SER A 166 29.66 -3.48 -20.41
N LEU A 167 29.39 -3.41 -19.10
CA LEU A 167 28.78 -2.22 -18.48
C LEU A 167 29.63 -0.96 -18.64
N SER A 168 30.94 -1.08 -18.85
CA SER A 168 31.82 0.07 -19.11
C SER A 168 31.35 0.92 -20.28
N LYS A 169 30.79 0.28 -21.33
CA LYS A 169 30.22 1.01 -22.47
C LYS A 169 29.03 1.88 -22.03
N ALA A 170 28.09 1.31 -21.29
CA ALA A 170 26.91 2.04 -20.81
C ALA A 170 27.28 3.17 -19.84
N ARG A 171 28.32 2.99 -19.01
CA ARG A 171 28.87 4.05 -18.15
C ARG A 171 29.45 5.21 -18.95
N ASN A 172 30.26 4.90 -19.96
CA ASN A 172 30.90 5.91 -20.82
C ASN A 172 29.86 6.70 -21.64
N GLU A 173 28.72 6.08 -21.94
CA GLU A 173 27.57 6.70 -22.62
C GLU A 173 26.62 7.42 -21.64
N HIS A 174 26.95 7.51 -20.35
CA HIS A 174 26.10 8.09 -19.30
C HIS A 174 24.69 7.46 -19.22
N ARG A 175 24.57 6.17 -19.56
CA ARG A 175 23.31 5.38 -19.46
C ARG A 175 23.23 4.52 -18.19
N LEU A 176 24.31 4.48 -17.40
CA LEU A 176 24.39 3.71 -16.16
C LEU A 176 25.17 4.48 -15.08
N PHE A 177 24.53 4.68 -13.94
CA PHE A 177 25.08 5.30 -12.74
C PHE A 177 25.01 4.34 -11.55
N GLY A 178 25.93 4.48 -10.59
CA GLY A 178 26.06 3.55 -9.46
C GLY A 178 26.67 2.20 -9.86
N ASN A 179 26.81 1.28 -8.91
CA ASN A 179 27.46 -0.02 -9.13
C ASN A 179 26.51 -1.16 -8.76
N PRO A 180 26.04 -1.96 -9.74
CA PRO A 180 25.24 -3.14 -9.44
C PRO A 180 25.98 -4.08 -8.48
N GLY A 181 25.32 -4.45 -7.38
CA GLY A 181 25.81 -5.32 -6.32
C GLY A 181 26.50 -4.62 -5.14
N VAL A 182 26.46 -3.28 -5.05
CA VAL A 182 26.95 -2.55 -3.86
C VAL A 182 25.88 -2.54 -2.77
N GLY A 183 26.26 -2.86 -1.53
CA GLY A 183 25.37 -2.86 -0.35
C GLY A 183 25.16 -4.24 0.29
N LEU A 184 25.50 -5.33 -0.39
CA LEU A 184 25.28 -6.70 0.13
C LEU A 184 26.28 -7.16 1.21
N LYS A 185 27.35 -6.39 1.46
CA LYS A 185 28.39 -6.73 2.46
C LYS A 185 28.00 -6.39 3.90
N SER A 186 26.96 -5.59 4.11
CA SER A 186 26.50 -5.15 5.45
C SER A 186 25.34 -5.98 6.02
N SER A 187 24.83 -6.94 5.26
CA SER A 187 23.77 -7.86 5.66
C SER A 187 24.34 -9.15 6.25
N ASP A 188 23.66 -9.76 7.22
CA ASP A 188 24.00 -11.05 7.87
C ASP A 188 23.94 -12.27 6.91
N PHE A 189 24.06 -12.06 5.60
CA PHE A 189 24.02 -13.10 4.57
C PHE A 189 25.37 -13.82 4.46
N GLY A 190 25.32 -15.12 4.19
CA GLY A 190 26.53 -15.91 3.89
C GLY A 190 27.12 -15.57 2.52
N ASP A 191 28.41 -15.86 2.31
CA ASP A 191 29.15 -15.53 1.09
C ASP A 191 28.44 -15.95 -0.21
N ALA A 192 27.79 -17.11 -0.22
CA ALA A 192 27.07 -17.62 -1.39
C ALA A 192 25.84 -16.78 -1.76
N GLN A 193 25.12 -16.24 -0.77
CA GLN A 193 23.95 -15.38 -0.98
C GLN A 193 24.38 -14.01 -1.50
N ILE A 194 25.48 -13.47 -0.96
CA ILE A 194 26.09 -12.23 -1.42
C ILE A 194 26.51 -12.35 -2.90
N HIS A 195 27.23 -13.42 -3.26
CA HIS A 195 27.65 -13.65 -4.64
C HIS A 195 26.46 -13.82 -5.59
N SER A 196 25.40 -14.53 -5.17
CA SER A 196 24.19 -14.71 -5.97
C SER A 196 23.47 -13.38 -6.24
N GLY A 197 23.33 -12.53 -5.21
CA GLY A 197 22.74 -11.20 -5.34
C GLY A 197 23.53 -10.29 -6.28
N LEU A 198 24.85 -10.19 -6.06
CA LEU A 198 25.77 -9.43 -6.91
C LEU A 198 25.69 -9.86 -8.39
N TYR A 199 25.66 -11.17 -8.63
CA TYR A 199 25.51 -11.70 -9.99
C TYR A 199 24.18 -11.30 -10.60
N GLY A 200 23.09 -11.39 -9.83
CA GLY A 200 21.75 -11.06 -10.29
C GLY A 200 21.59 -9.62 -10.75
N GLU A 201 22.02 -8.68 -9.90
CA GLU A 201 21.98 -7.25 -10.22
C GLU A 201 22.83 -6.93 -11.46
N ARG A 202 24.05 -7.47 -11.53
CA ARG A 202 24.92 -7.29 -12.70
C ARG A 202 24.33 -7.86 -13.98
N MET A 203 23.70 -9.03 -13.90
CA MET A 203 23.03 -9.65 -15.04
C MET A 203 21.89 -8.77 -15.54
N LEU A 204 21.03 -8.27 -14.65
CA LEU A 204 19.95 -7.37 -15.04
C LEU A 204 20.48 -6.05 -15.64
N ALA A 205 21.55 -5.49 -15.07
CA ALA A 205 22.21 -4.31 -15.62
C ALA A 205 22.70 -4.55 -17.05
N ASN A 206 23.29 -5.70 -17.32
CA ASN A 206 23.73 -6.09 -18.66
C ASN A 206 22.54 -6.27 -19.62
N ILE A 207 21.44 -6.88 -19.15
CA ILE A 207 20.22 -7.06 -19.94
C ILE A 207 19.65 -5.70 -20.36
N ILE A 208 19.51 -4.77 -19.42
CA ILE A 208 18.99 -3.41 -19.68
C ILE A 208 19.95 -2.65 -20.61
N ALA A 209 21.24 -2.64 -20.32
CA ALA A 209 22.23 -1.89 -21.09
C ALA A 209 22.35 -2.39 -22.55
N SER A 210 22.22 -3.70 -22.76
CA SER A 210 22.27 -4.36 -24.07
C SER A 210 20.96 -4.30 -24.86
N SER A 211 19.85 -3.88 -24.23
CA SER A 211 18.52 -3.88 -24.86
C SER A 211 18.36 -2.86 -25.99
N GLY A 212 19.19 -1.80 -26.02
CA GLY A 212 19.04 -0.68 -26.94
C GLY A 212 17.92 0.30 -26.57
N LEU A 213 17.26 0.11 -25.42
CA LEU A 213 16.21 1.02 -24.95
C LEU A 213 16.77 2.40 -24.60
N HIS A 214 15.95 3.42 -24.83
CA HIS A 214 16.23 4.82 -24.50
C HIS A 214 15.94 5.07 -23.01
N VAL A 215 16.79 4.52 -22.14
CA VAL A 215 16.70 4.68 -20.69
C VAL A 215 18.06 4.94 -20.06
N VAL A 216 18.03 5.51 -18.86
CA VAL A 216 19.17 5.60 -17.93
C VAL A 216 18.88 4.73 -16.72
N SER A 217 19.88 4.00 -16.22
CA SER A 217 19.74 3.18 -15.02
C SER A 217 20.63 3.68 -13.87
N PHE A 218 20.10 3.60 -12.65
CA PHE A 218 20.75 3.95 -11.39
C PHE A 218 20.77 2.70 -10.51
N TRP A 219 21.93 2.34 -9.94
CA TRP A 219 22.12 1.08 -9.24
C TRP A 219 22.56 1.27 -7.80
N SER A 220 22.03 0.44 -6.90
CA SER A 220 22.31 0.45 -5.46
C SER A 220 21.97 1.79 -4.82
N LEU A 221 20.68 2.14 -4.80
CA LEU A 221 20.20 3.36 -4.17
C LEU A 221 19.94 3.14 -2.68
N TYR A 222 20.13 4.19 -1.88
CA TYR A 222 19.62 4.23 -0.51
C TYR A 222 18.10 4.19 -0.51
N GLY A 223 17.52 3.42 0.40
CA GLY A 223 16.12 3.54 0.75
C GLY A 223 15.81 4.86 1.47
N LYS A 224 14.53 5.08 1.73
CA LYS A 224 14.02 6.20 2.53
C LYS A 224 13.23 5.67 3.73
N ASP A 225 13.27 6.42 4.83
CA ASP A 225 12.32 6.27 5.94
C ASP A 225 11.08 7.14 5.73
N ALA A 226 10.16 7.11 6.70
CA ALA A 226 8.92 7.90 6.66
C ALA A 226 9.16 9.42 6.73
N HIS A 227 10.36 9.85 7.13
CA HIS A 227 10.77 11.25 7.19
C HIS A 227 11.59 11.68 5.96
N GLY A 228 11.87 10.74 5.04
CA GLY A 228 12.65 10.99 3.84
C GLY A 228 14.16 10.86 3.98
N SER A 229 14.64 10.53 5.19
CA SER A 229 16.05 10.31 5.44
C SER A 229 16.50 9.02 4.76
N ARG A 230 17.78 8.97 4.38
CA ARG A 230 18.36 7.76 3.77
C ARG A 230 18.41 6.64 4.79
N THR A 231 18.09 5.44 4.33
CA THR A 231 18.21 4.21 5.12
C THR A 231 19.05 3.18 4.38
N ASP A 232 19.58 2.21 5.11
CA ASP A 232 20.35 1.12 4.52
C ASP A 232 19.49 0.13 3.71
N ALA A 233 18.16 0.27 3.73
CA ALA A 233 17.26 -0.50 2.87
C ALA A 233 17.70 -0.37 1.40
N ASP A 234 17.76 -1.50 0.71
CA ASP A 234 18.25 -1.58 -0.66
C ASP A 234 17.12 -1.34 -1.67
N ILE A 235 17.42 -0.50 -2.67
CA ILE A 235 16.72 -0.46 -3.95
C ILE A 235 17.78 -0.78 -5.00
N ASP A 236 17.70 -1.97 -5.57
CA ASP A 236 18.74 -2.49 -6.47
C ASP A 236 18.91 -1.63 -7.71
N ALA A 237 17.80 -1.24 -8.35
CA ALA A 237 17.83 -0.37 -9.50
C ALA A 237 16.64 0.58 -9.63
N VAL A 238 16.90 1.74 -10.24
CA VAL A 238 15.88 2.59 -10.83
C VAL A 238 16.21 2.82 -12.31
N ILE A 239 15.25 2.52 -13.19
CA ILE A 239 15.36 2.74 -14.63
C ILE A 239 14.50 3.96 -14.97
N ILE A 240 15.06 4.96 -15.65
CA ILE A 240 14.38 6.21 -16.02
C ILE A 240 14.29 6.33 -17.53
N GLY A 241 13.09 6.66 -18.01
CA GLY A 241 12.83 7.06 -19.40
C GLY A 241 12.02 8.35 -19.44
N VAL A 242 12.06 9.04 -20.58
CA VAL A 242 11.21 10.21 -20.86
C VAL A 242 10.47 9.98 -22.16
N GLY A 243 9.14 10.10 -22.13
CA GLY A 243 8.30 10.00 -23.33
C GLY A 243 8.52 11.18 -24.28
N ARG A 244 8.19 11.03 -25.57
CA ARG A 244 8.22 12.17 -26.51
C ARG A 244 7.30 13.32 -26.14
N ASN A 245 6.31 13.07 -25.30
CA ASN A 245 5.43 14.06 -24.69
C ASN A 245 6.03 14.77 -23.46
N GLY A 246 7.26 14.43 -23.06
CA GLY A 246 7.94 14.96 -21.87
C GLY A 246 7.59 14.24 -20.56
N GLN A 247 6.72 13.22 -20.57
CA GLN A 247 6.37 12.47 -19.36
C GLN A 247 7.56 11.64 -18.87
N LEU A 248 7.92 11.79 -17.60
CA LEU A 248 8.95 10.98 -16.96
C LEU A 248 8.38 9.66 -16.43
N TYR A 249 9.08 8.58 -16.69
CA TYR A 249 8.76 7.24 -16.22
C TYR A 249 9.92 6.68 -15.41
N ALA A 250 9.62 6.06 -14.27
CA ALA A 250 10.58 5.40 -13.42
C ALA A 250 10.15 3.97 -13.09
N TRP A 251 11.02 2.99 -13.28
CA TRP A 251 10.82 1.63 -12.82
C TRP A 251 11.77 1.34 -11.67
N PHE A 252 11.23 1.20 -10.47
CA PHE A 252 11.94 0.77 -9.28
C PHE A 252 11.96 -0.75 -9.24
N VAL A 253 13.15 -1.33 -9.32
CA VAL A 253 13.36 -2.76 -9.53
C VAL A 253 14.20 -3.34 -8.40
N ASP A 254 13.68 -4.39 -7.79
CA ASP A 254 14.39 -5.29 -6.89
C ASP A 254 14.76 -6.56 -7.66
N ALA A 255 16.05 -6.80 -7.88
CA ALA A 255 16.56 -7.91 -8.67
C ALA A 255 16.72 -9.16 -7.80
N LYS A 256 16.14 -10.27 -8.24
CA LYS A 256 16.19 -11.54 -7.49
C LYS A 256 16.76 -12.64 -8.36
N ASN A 257 17.97 -13.06 -8.01
CA ASN A 257 18.62 -14.24 -8.57
C ASN A 257 18.32 -15.46 -7.70
N TYR A 258 17.10 -15.96 -7.80
CA TYR A 258 16.73 -17.21 -7.16
C TYR A 258 16.99 -18.39 -8.09
N LYS A 259 17.16 -19.57 -7.48
CA LYS A 259 17.34 -20.84 -8.20
C LYS A 259 16.26 -21.03 -9.26
N GLY A 260 16.67 -21.42 -10.45
CA GLY A 260 15.75 -22.00 -11.42
C GLY A 260 16.27 -21.90 -12.86
N GLY A 261 15.35 -22.21 -13.75
CA GLY A 261 15.41 -22.02 -15.18
C GLY A 261 13.98 -22.02 -15.71
N SER A 262 13.79 -22.17 -17.00
CA SER A 262 12.46 -22.19 -17.63
C SER A 262 11.59 -23.40 -17.22
N ASP A 263 12.12 -24.38 -16.50
CA ASP A 263 11.31 -25.45 -15.87
C ASP A 263 10.82 -25.07 -14.46
N THR A 264 11.39 -24.02 -13.85
CA THR A 264 11.00 -23.58 -12.52
C THR A 264 9.89 -22.54 -12.61
N ALA A 265 8.84 -22.73 -11.81
CA ALA A 265 7.83 -21.72 -11.52
C ALA A 265 7.89 -21.30 -10.05
N TYR A 266 7.72 -20.01 -9.80
CA TYR A 266 7.43 -19.45 -8.49
C TYR A 266 5.94 -19.16 -8.38
N VAL A 267 5.36 -19.43 -7.22
CA VAL A 267 3.95 -19.15 -6.92
C VAL A 267 3.76 -18.65 -5.52
N ASN A 268 2.87 -17.68 -5.32
CA ASN A 268 2.41 -17.33 -3.98
C ASN A 268 1.66 -18.51 -3.36
N ILE A 269 2.08 -18.94 -2.17
CA ILE A 269 1.35 -19.87 -1.30
C ILE A 269 0.87 -19.21 0.00
N ALA A 270 1.29 -17.96 0.22
CA ALA A 270 0.77 -17.00 1.16
C ALA A 270 1.15 -15.58 0.67
N ASP A 271 0.68 -14.54 1.37
CA ASP A 271 0.96 -13.13 1.01
C ASP A 271 2.46 -12.80 1.00
N ASP A 272 3.22 -13.46 1.87
CA ASP A 272 4.65 -13.23 2.09
C ASP A 272 5.50 -14.45 1.77
N THR A 273 4.91 -15.48 1.15
CA THR A 273 5.60 -16.76 0.96
C THR A 273 5.40 -17.29 -0.46
N LEU A 274 6.52 -17.55 -1.14
CA LEU A 274 6.55 -18.23 -2.43
C LEU A 274 6.88 -19.70 -2.25
N ALA A 275 6.39 -20.55 -3.14
CA ALA A 275 6.87 -21.90 -3.34
C ALA A 275 7.54 -22.06 -4.71
N ARG A 276 8.56 -22.92 -4.77
CA ARG A 276 9.26 -23.32 -5.98
C ARG A 276 8.67 -24.61 -6.53
N ILE A 277 8.34 -24.65 -7.82
CA ILE A 277 7.75 -25.80 -8.50
C ILE A 277 8.56 -26.13 -9.75
N SER A 278 8.83 -27.42 -9.98
CA SER A 278 9.30 -27.92 -11.26
C SER A 278 8.09 -28.29 -12.10
N ILE A 279 7.95 -27.64 -13.26
CA ILE A 279 6.81 -27.80 -14.16
C ILE A 279 6.79 -29.23 -14.71
N SER A 280 7.91 -29.71 -15.24
CA SER A 280 8.02 -31.05 -15.84
C SER A 280 7.92 -32.19 -14.83
N LYS A 281 8.39 -31.98 -13.59
CA LYS A 281 8.37 -33.03 -12.55
C LYS A 281 7.09 -33.03 -11.73
N HIS A 282 6.21 -32.03 -11.89
CA HIS A 282 4.98 -31.89 -11.10
C HIS A 282 5.22 -31.99 -9.59
N ALA A 283 6.30 -31.33 -9.13
CA ALA A 283 6.79 -31.45 -7.76
C ALA A 283 7.32 -30.11 -7.23
N PHE A 284 7.29 -29.94 -5.91
CA PHE A 284 7.97 -28.83 -5.26
C PHE A 284 9.49 -28.99 -5.38
N VAL A 285 10.22 -27.88 -5.44
CA VAL A 285 11.69 -27.90 -5.56
C VAL A 285 12.32 -27.33 -4.30
N SER A 286 13.20 -28.09 -3.67
CA SER A 286 13.94 -27.59 -2.52
C SER A 286 15.05 -26.61 -2.92
N GLY A 287 15.19 -25.56 -2.11
CA GLY A 287 16.30 -24.63 -2.14
C GLY A 287 17.55 -25.23 -1.49
N SER A 288 18.63 -24.44 -1.45
CA SER A 288 19.87 -24.81 -0.75
C SER A 288 19.69 -25.02 0.75
N ASP A 289 18.62 -24.46 1.31
CA ASP A 289 18.18 -24.61 2.70
C ASP A 289 17.30 -25.85 2.92
N GLY A 290 17.06 -26.66 1.88
CA GLY A 290 16.20 -27.84 1.94
C GLY A 290 14.71 -27.54 1.93
N ARG A 291 14.31 -26.27 1.90
CA ARG A 291 12.89 -25.86 1.94
C ARG A 291 12.32 -25.67 0.54
N ALA A 292 11.03 -25.93 0.34
CA ALA A 292 10.36 -25.58 -0.92
C ALA A 292 9.95 -24.10 -0.98
N ASP A 293 9.83 -23.44 0.17
CA ASP A 293 9.29 -22.10 0.33
C ASP A 293 10.35 -21.03 0.56
N VAL A 294 10.02 -19.79 0.20
CA VAL A 294 10.85 -18.59 0.38
C VAL A 294 9.99 -17.47 0.94
N HIS A 295 10.41 -16.89 2.06
CA HIS A 295 9.76 -15.72 2.64
C HIS A 295 10.21 -14.43 1.95
N MET A 296 9.25 -13.55 1.70
CA MET A 296 9.41 -12.27 1.01
C MET A 296 9.34 -11.11 2.00
N SER A 297 10.14 -10.08 1.76
CA SER A 297 10.10 -8.86 2.58
C SER A 297 9.05 -7.86 2.09
N THR A 298 8.62 -6.98 2.98
CA THR A 298 7.74 -5.83 2.68
C THR A 298 8.51 -4.59 2.22
N ASN A 299 9.82 -4.72 1.94
CA ASN A 299 10.69 -3.58 1.66
C ASN A 299 10.21 -2.75 0.47
N MET A 300 9.89 -3.40 -0.65
CA MET A 300 9.50 -2.68 -1.89
C MET A 300 8.24 -1.84 -1.72
N ILE A 301 7.21 -2.34 -1.02
CA ILE A 301 6.00 -1.56 -0.77
C ILE A 301 6.25 -0.42 0.24
N ALA A 302 7.13 -0.62 1.22
CA ALA A 302 7.53 0.45 2.13
C ALA A 302 8.29 1.56 1.39
N GLN A 303 9.25 1.19 0.55
CA GLN A 303 10.01 2.13 -0.28
C GLN A 303 9.10 2.85 -1.28
N CYS A 304 8.12 2.17 -1.86
CA CYS A 304 7.10 2.80 -2.70
C CYS A 304 6.41 3.96 -1.98
N ARG A 305 6.01 3.77 -0.71
CA ARG A 305 5.36 4.81 0.09
C ARG A 305 6.30 5.96 0.42
N HIS A 306 7.55 5.66 0.79
CA HIS A 306 8.51 6.67 1.23
C HIS A 306 9.10 7.50 0.07
N TRP A 307 9.25 6.91 -1.12
CA TRP A 307 9.74 7.63 -2.30
C TRP A 307 8.67 8.46 -3.01
N ARG A 308 7.39 8.06 -2.92
CA ARG A 308 6.30 8.68 -3.67
C ARG A 308 6.25 10.22 -3.59
N PRO A 309 6.34 10.87 -2.41
CA PRO A 309 6.27 12.33 -2.34
C PRO A 309 7.37 13.03 -3.15
N TYR A 310 8.55 12.41 -3.26
CA TYR A 310 9.67 12.96 -4.03
C TYR A 310 9.46 12.77 -5.53
N LEU A 311 8.91 11.63 -5.95
CA LEU A 311 8.61 11.37 -7.35
C LEU A 311 7.50 12.30 -7.88
N GLU A 312 6.50 12.56 -7.05
CA GLU A 312 5.41 13.50 -7.34
C GLU A 312 5.92 14.93 -7.57
N GLN A 313 6.96 15.38 -6.84
CA GLN A 313 7.58 16.70 -7.04
C GLN A 313 8.16 16.88 -8.44
N TYR A 314 8.63 15.80 -9.08
CA TYR A 314 9.17 15.81 -10.43
C TYR A 314 8.14 15.36 -11.49
N GLY A 315 6.89 15.08 -11.09
CA GLY A 315 5.87 14.56 -12.01
C GLY A 315 6.20 13.19 -12.59
N ILE A 316 6.99 12.38 -11.88
CA ILE A 316 7.44 11.06 -12.35
C ILE A 316 6.33 10.03 -12.15
N MET A 317 5.92 9.37 -13.22
CA MET A 317 5.10 8.16 -13.15
C MET A 317 6.00 6.98 -12.76
N SER A 318 5.69 6.30 -11.66
CA SER A 318 6.54 5.22 -11.15
C SER A 318 5.84 3.88 -11.06
N ASP A 319 6.54 2.86 -11.54
CA ASP A 319 6.22 1.44 -11.37
C ASP A 319 7.22 0.82 -10.39
N TRP A 320 6.72 -0.08 -9.55
CA TRP A 320 7.51 -0.79 -8.54
C TRP A 320 7.35 -2.28 -8.79
N LEU A 321 8.47 -3.01 -8.91
CA LEU A 321 8.44 -4.41 -9.30
C LEU A 321 9.63 -5.19 -8.76
N VAL A 322 9.47 -6.51 -8.69
CA VAL A 322 10.57 -7.44 -8.49
C VAL A 322 10.91 -8.10 -9.82
N CYS A 323 12.18 -8.12 -10.20
CA CYS A 323 12.64 -8.75 -11.43
C CYS A 323 13.39 -10.04 -11.11
N MET A 324 12.83 -11.17 -11.55
CA MET A 324 13.41 -12.50 -11.35
C MET A 324 14.39 -12.78 -12.48
N VAL A 325 15.68 -12.65 -12.20
CA VAL A 325 16.74 -12.68 -13.21
C VAL A 325 17.21 -14.11 -13.49
N PRO A 326 17.65 -14.42 -14.72
CA PRO A 326 18.13 -15.76 -15.06
C PRO A 326 19.41 -16.10 -14.29
N THR A 327 19.43 -17.26 -13.62
CA THR A 327 20.58 -17.78 -12.86
C THR A 327 21.67 -18.33 -13.78
N GLY A 328 21.34 -18.62 -15.04
CA GLY A 328 22.25 -19.23 -16.01
C GLY A 328 21.60 -19.35 -17.38
N LYS A 329 22.19 -20.19 -18.24
CA LYS A 329 21.73 -20.37 -19.62
C LYS A 329 20.31 -20.91 -19.73
N SER A 330 19.83 -21.61 -18.71
CA SER A 330 18.58 -22.37 -18.71
C SER A 330 17.31 -21.53 -18.56
N GLY A 331 17.34 -20.21 -18.78
CA GLY A 331 16.14 -19.36 -18.68
C GLY A 331 15.96 -18.66 -17.33
N ALA A 332 15.02 -17.73 -17.33
CA ALA A 332 14.42 -17.18 -16.12
C ALA A 332 13.24 -18.07 -15.69
N PRO A 333 12.95 -18.14 -14.38
CA PRO A 333 11.80 -18.88 -13.90
C PRO A 333 10.48 -18.18 -14.26
N HIS A 334 9.41 -18.99 -14.34
CA HIS A 334 8.05 -18.54 -14.53
C HIS A 334 7.52 -17.85 -13.27
N VAL A 335 7.08 -16.61 -13.41
CA VAL A 335 6.58 -15.77 -12.30
C VAL A 335 5.25 -15.11 -12.64
N GLU A 336 4.44 -15.75 -13.51
CA GLU A 336 3.13 -15.20 -13.84
C GLU A 336 2.22 -15.18 -12.61
N ASP A 337 1.60 -14.03 -12.37
CA ASP A 337 0.73 -13.74 -11.21
C ASP A 337 1.45 -13.76 -9.84
N VAL A 338 2.78 -13.77 -9.83
CA VAL A 338 3.55 -13.66 -8.59
C VAL A 338 3.61 -12.22 -8.13
N HIS A 339 3.34 -12.02 -6.84
CA HIS A 339 3.38 -10.71 -6.20
C HIS A 339 4.17 -10.78 -4.89
N TRP A 340 5.02 -9.79 -4.67
CA TRP A 340 5.59 -9.49 -3.36
C TRP A 340 4.55 -8.82 -2.45
N PRO A 341 4.78 -8.83 -1.13
CA PRO A 341 3.90 -8.19 -0.16
C PRO A 341 3.51 -6.77 -0.56
N GLY A 342 2.22 -6.46 -0.39
CA GLY A 342 1.66 -5.17 -0.81
C GLY A 342 1.30 -5.09 -2.29
N GLY A 343 1.28 -6.21 -3.01
CA GLY A 343 0.83 -6.30 -4.40
C GLY A 343 1.89 -5.86 -5.42
N VAL A 344 3.17 -5.88 -5.04
CA VAL A 344 4.27 -5.52 -5.94
C VAL A 344 4.48 -6.67 -6.94
N PRO A 345 4.27 -6.48 -8.26
CA PRO A 345 4.36 -7.57 -9.22
C PRO A 345 5.80 -8.07 -9.39
N ALA A 346 5.94 -9.38 -9.57
CA ALA A 346 7.16 -9.97 -10.08
C ALA A 346 7.09 -10.12 -11.61
N MET A 347 8.23 -10.00 -12.29
CA MET A 347 8.30 -10.22 -13.73
C MET A 347 9.68 -10.71 -14.17
N SER A 348 9.72 -11.37 -15.33
CA SER A 348 10.97 -11.69 -16.01
C SER A 348 11.60 -10.42 -16.62
N PRO A 349 12.91 -10.43 -16.92
CA PRO A 349 13.56 -9.33 -17.63
C PRO A 349 12.93 -9.07 -19.00
N GLU A 350 12.47 -10.11 -19.70
CA GLU A 350 11.78 -9.96 -20.98
C GLU A 350 10.50 -9.12 -20.85
N THR A 351 9.65 -9.44 -19.88
CA THR A 351 8.42 -8.70 -19.61
C THR A 351 8.71 -7.25 -19.20
N LEU A 352 9.77 -7.02 -18.42
CA LEU A 352 10.22 -5.68 -18.05
C LEU A 352 10.63 -4.88 -19.30
N LEU A 353 11.49 -5.44 -20.15
CA LEU A 353 11.94 -4.78 -21.37
C LEU A 353 10.77 -4.49 -22.31
N ALA A 354 9.84 -5.44 -22.48
CA ALA A 354 8.64 -5.25 -23.30
C ALA A 354 7.74 -4.13 -22.76
N ARG A 355 7.59 -4.04 -21.43
CA ARG A 355 6.83 -2.95 -20.80
C ARG A 355 7.48 -1.59 -21.06
N ILE A 356 8.80 -1.49 -20.90
CA ILE A 356 9.53 -0.23 -21.19
C ILE A 356 9.42 0.11 -22.69
N ALA A 357 9.62 -0.87 -23.58
CA ALA A 357 9.56 -0.71 -25.03
C ALA A 357 8.16 -0.34 -25.55
N SER A 358 7.11 -0.63 -24.77
CA SER A 358 5.74 -0.25 -25.11
C SER A 358 5.51 1.27 -25.05
N LEU A 359 6.42 2.02 -24.43
CA LEU A 359 6.39 3.48 -24.36
C LEU A 359 7.23 4.08 -25.50
N ASP A 360 6.70 5.14 -26.12
CA ASP A 360 7.45 5.94 -27.10
C ASP A 360 8.42 6.89 -26.40
N LEU A 361 9.56 6.34 -25.98
CA LEU A 361 10.60 7.06 -25.25
C LEU A 361 11.47 7.89 -26.22
N ALA A 362 11.68 9.16 -25.85
CA ALA A 362 12.62 10.06 -26.49
C ALA A 362 14.07 9.72 -26.12
N ASP A 363 15.04 10.42 -26.74
CA ASP A 363 16.44 10.29 -26.39
C ASP A 363 16.65 10.58 -24.89
N PRO A 364 17.41 9.72 -24.14
CA PRO A 364 17.67 9.92 -22.72
C PRO A 364 18.33 11.25 -22.35
N ALA A 365 18.99 11.92 -23.30
CA ALA A 365 19.53 13.27 -23.11
C ALA A 365 18.45 14.32 -22.79
N ASN A 366 17.17 14.02 -23.05
CA ASN A 366 16.04 14.89 -22.71
C ASN A 366 15.56 14.72 -21.26
N ILE A 367 16.12 13.79 -20.48
CA ILE A 367 15.80 13.66 -19.06
C ILE A 367 16.32 14.91 -18.34
N PRO A 368 15.49 15.62 -17.54
CA PRO A 368 15.93 16.82 -16.82
C PRO A 368 17.13 16.57 -15.90
N THR A 369 18.10 17.50 -15.93
CA THR A 369 19.36 17.38 -15.18
C THR A 369 19.16 17.30 -13.67
N ASP A 370 18.13 17.97 -13.14
CA ASP A 370 17.73 17.90 -11.74
C ASP A 370 17.22 16.51 -11.34
N VAL A 371 16.51 15.81 -12.23
CA VAL A 371 16.10 14.40 -12.04
C VAL A 371 17.33 13.48 -12.01
N ILE A 372 18.27 13.65 -12.95
CA ILE A 372 19.54 12.90 -12.95
C ILE A 372 20.31 13.13 -11.65
N ARG A 373 20.40 14.40 -11.20
CA ARG A 373 21.07 14.77 -9.96
C ARG A 373 20.36 14.19 -8.74
N PHE A 374 19.04 14.17 -8.73
CA PHE A 374 18.24 13.59 -7.65
C PHE A 374 18.56 12.10 -7.47
N PHE A 375 18.51 11.30 -8.54
CA PHE A 375 18.82 9.88 -8.43
C PHE A 375 20.30 9.62 -8.13
N THR A 376 21.21 10.34 -8.81
CA THR A 376 22.66 10.23 -8.54
C THR A 376 22.98 10.55 -7.08
N GLY A 377 22.32 11.57 -6.51
CA GLY A 377 22.49 11.96 -5.13
C GLY A 377 22.11 10.85 -4.14
N ASN A 378 21.17 9.97 -4.49
CA ASN A 378 20.71 8.87 -3.63
C ASN A 378 21.44 7.54 -3.87
N LEU A 379 22.48 7.51 -4.70
CA LEU A 379 23.32 6.32 -4.87
C LEU A 379 24.13 6.04 -3.60
N LYS A 380 24.33 4.76 -3.30
CA LYS A 380 25.30 4.32 -2.30
C LYS A 380 26.72 4.55 -2.84
N PRO A 381 27.68 4.97 -2.00
CA PRO A 381 29.05 5.18 -2.42
C PRO A 381 29.72 3.85 -2.76
N ASP A 382 30.69 3.90 -3.65
CA ASP A 382 31.57 2.78 -3.95
C ASP A 382 32.48 2.53 -2.75
N THR A 383 32.08 1.61 -1.86
CA THR A 383 32.99 1.06 -0.86
C THR A 383 33.84 0.00 -1.54
N VAL A 384 34.95 0.45 -2.14
CA VAL A 384 36.05 -0.43 -2.58
C VAL A 384 36.65 -1.13 -1.38
#